data_AF-A0A0R3R1X5-F1
#
_entry.id   AF-A0A0R3R1X5-F1
#
_cell.length_a   1.000
_cell.length_b   1.000
_cell.length_c   1.000
_cell.angle_alpha   90.00
_cell.angle_beta   90.00
_cell.angle_gamma   90.00
#
_symmetry.space_group_name_H-M   'P 1'
#
loop_
_entity.id
_entity.type
_entity.pdbx_description
1 polymer ?
#
loop_
_entity_poly.entity_id
_entity_poly.type
_entity_poly.pdbx_seq_one_letter_code
_entity_poly.pdbx_strand_id
1 'polypeptide(L)'
;LKSKKLEILTGGWVMPDEANSHYYGVISQLMEGHEWIRNHIGEDYKPKNHWSIDPFGLSPTVSYFMKLSNFSNGVLQRVHYSVKKYLAERKELEFMWRQLWGNRDNSTDFTTHVMPFFSYDIPHTCGPDPKICCQFDFRRTAGSGMDWSGMDCPWKLPPVVITENNVKERAALLYDQYRKKAQLFKTNVVLVPLGDDFRYDTEFEWNNQYSNYIKLFKYMNEQNEWNVNARFGTVDDYFRLVHERLHEDNDKLPVLSGDFFTYADRNDHYWSGYYTSRPFHKRFDRVLQHYIRTAEILYSFMGIKGFKERNALRLFGLLVEARRWMNLFQHHDGITGTSKDEVMADYGQKMFEAMKKSEEIITTAADFLLRQKTSQDLSTPSKSLRTSESLPIKRIVVHRSEVILFNSLGNLRMETICVHVNALNTVVVLASEPNTTVLQQIGPILEFVHNKWVIDSKLYELCFVSTIPPLSFQKYLFKSGVPHNKAVIRLSSTELQSRLYLILCLSLYLIFNKMQSYSENQI
;
A
#
# COMPACT_ATOMS: atom_id res chain seq x y z
N LEU A 1 -3.41 -21.11 -16.55
CA LEU A 1 -2.40 -21.17 -17.61
C LEU A 1 -2.76 -22.30 -18.57
N LYS A 2 -2.46 -22.16 -19.87
CA LYS A 2 -3.01 -22.87 -21.06
C LYS A 2 -4.19 -23.85 -20.85
N SER A 3 -4.04 -24.91 -20.05
CA SER A 3 -5.12 -25.83 -19.63
C SER A 3 -6.19 -25.23 -18.70
N LYS A 4 -6.05 -23.96 -18.28
CA LYS A 4 -6.94 -23.20 -17.37
C LYS A 4 -7.10 -23.78 -15.95
N LYS A 5 -6.26 -24.72 -15.53
CA LYS A 5 -6.30 -25.30 -14.17
C LYS A 5 -5.69 -24.41 -13.08
N LEU A 6 -4.82 -23.48 -13.46
CA LEU A 6 -4.18 -22.51 -12.57
C LEU A 6 -4.54 -21.10 -13.02
N GLU A 7 -5.18 -20.29 -12.19
CA GLU A 7 -5.47 -18.88 -12.46
C GLU A 7 -4.62 -18.02 -11.52
N ILE A 8 -3.91 -17.04 -12.07
CA ILE A 8 -3.28 -15.97 -11.29
C ILE A 8 -4.31 -14.87 -11.11
N LEU A 9 -4.67 -14.59 -9.86
CA LEU A 9 -5.60 -13.55 -9.45
C LEU A 9 -4.84 -12.28 -9.08
N THR A 10 -5.36 -11.12 -9.47
CA THR A 10 -4.74 -9.78 -9.35
C THR A 10 -3.41 -9.64 -10.09
N GLY A 11 -2.43 -10.51 -9.84
CA GLY A 11 -1.10 -10.48 -10.44
C GLY A 11 -0.23 -9.32 -9.98
N GLY A 12 -0.53 -8.74 -8.81
CA GLY A 12 0.36 -7.77 -8.17
C GLY A 12 1.58 -8.43 -7.55
N TRP A 13 2.60 -7.64 -7.23
CA TRP A 13 3.77 -8.11 -6.49
C TRP A 13 3.39 -8.58 -5.07
N VAL A 14 2.36 -7.96 -4.49
CA VAL A 14 1.77 -8.31 -3.19
C VAL A 14 0.26 -8.15 -3.25
N MET A 15 -0.43 -8.59 -2.20
CA MET A 15 -1.78 -8.11 -1.89
C MET A 15 -1.62 -6.88 -0.98
N PRO A 16 -1.74 -5.65 -1.49
CA PRO A 16 -1.36 -4.48 -0.73
C PRO A 16 -2.37 -4.15 0.37
N ASP A 17 -1.93 -3.46 1.42
CA ASP A 17 -2.83 -2.71 2.30
C ASP A 17 -3.65 -1.70 1.49
N GLU A 18 -4.89 -1.48 1.88
CA GLU A 18 -5.80 -0.54 1.22
C GLU A 18 -6.04 0.75 2.03
N ALA A 19 -5.55 0.83 3.28
CA ALA A 19 -5.71 2.01 4.13
C ALA A 19 -4.50 2.97 4.08
N ASN A 20 -3.29 2.47 4.37
CA ASN A 20 -2.09 3.29 4.51
C ASN A 20 -1.30 3.40 3.20
N SER A 21 -1.56 2.55 2.22
CA SER A 21 -0.87 2.59 0.93
C SER A 21 -1.23 3.85 0.16
N HIS A 22 -0.21 4.56 -0.34
CA HIS A 22 -0.44 5.63 -1.30
C HIS A 22 -0.70 5.03 -2.68
N TYR A 23 -1.52 5.70 -3.51
CA TYR A 23 -1.87 5.17 -4.83
C TYR A 23 -0.65 4.84 -5.70
N TYR A 24 0.46 5.58 -5.55
CA TYR A 24 1.72 5.30 -6.25
C TYR A 24 2.25 3.90 -5.92
N GLY A 25 2.27 3.52 -4.64
CA GLY A 25 2.68 2.18 -4.22
C GLY A 25 1.75 1.09 -4.72
N VAL A 26 0.43 1.31 -4.66
CA VAL A 26 -0.59 0.37 -5.16
C VAL A 26 -0.45 0.11 -6.66
N ILE A 27 -0.26 1.16 -7.46
CA ILE A 27 -0.08 1.06 -8.91
C ILE A 27 1.28 0.42 -9.22
N SER A 28 2.35 0.86 -8.56
CA SER A 28 3.71 0.36 -8.80
C SER A 28 3.84 -1.14 -8.53
N GLN A 29 3.25 -1.64 -7.44
CA GLN A 29 3.29 -3.08 -7.13
C GLN A 29 2.47 -3.91 -8.14
N LEU A 30 1.37 -3.35 -8.65
CA LEU A 30 0.55 -4.00 -9.68
C LEU A 30 1.33 -4.09 -11.00
N MET A 31 1.96 -2.98 -11.41
CA MET A 31 2.79 -2.93 -12.60
C MET A 31 3.97 -3.91 -12.52
N GLU A 32 4.67 -3.98 -11.39
CA GLU A 32 5.81 -4.90 -11.24
C GLU A 32 5.40 -6.38 -11.37
N GLY A 33 4.27 -6.77 -10.77
CA GLY A 33 3.75 -8.13 -10.91
C GLY A 33 3.31 -8.46 -12.33
N HIS A 34 2.64 -7.53 -13.01
CA HIS A 34 2.22 -7.71 -14.41
C HIS A 34 3.39 -7.74 -15.38
N GLU A 35 4.42 -6.91 -15.18
CA GLU A 35 5.66 -6.97 -15.94
C GLU A 35 6.39 -8.29 -15.71
N TRP A 36 6.42 -8.80 -14.48
CA TRP A 36 6.99 -10.12 -14.21
C TRP A 36 6.24 -11.22 -14.97
N ILE A 37 4.90 -11.21 -14.93
CA ILE A 37 4.04 -12.17 -15.65
C ILE A 37 4.32 -12.10 -17.16
N ARG A 38 4.31 -10.90 -17.74
CA ARG A 38 4.57 -10.69 -19.15
C ARG A 38 5.91 -11.29 -19.58
N ASN A 39 6.95 -11.02 -18.80
CA ASN A 39 8.32 -11.41 -19.13
C ASN A 39 8.62 -12.91 -18.90
N HIS A 40 7.89 -13.60 -18.01
CA HIS A 40 8.20 -14.99 -17.64
C HIS A 40 7.12 -16.01 -18.04
N ILE A 41 5.85 -15.61 -18.06
CA ILE A 41 4.73 -16.47 -18.44
C ILE A 41 4.34 -16.25 -19.90
N GLY A 42 4.47 -15.00 -20.37
CA GLY A 42 4.22 -14.60 -21.76
C GLY A 42 3.19 -13.48 -21.87
N GLU A 43 3.27 -12.71 -22.96
CA GLU A 43 2.47 -11.50 -23.17
C GLU A 43 0.96 -11.74 -23.31
N ASP A 44 0.58 -12.97 -23.68
CA ASP A 44 -0.81 -13.37 -23.87
C ASP A 44 -1.56 -13.61 -22.56
N TYR A 45 -0.84 -13.80 -21.45
CA TYR A 45 -1.47 -14.07 -20.16
C TYR A 45 -1.66 -12.78 -19.36
N LYS A 46 -2.92 -12.40 -19.15
CA LYS A 46 -3.30 -11.22 -18.35
C LYS A 46 -4.31 -11.64 -17.28
N PRO A 47 -4.01 -11.44 -15.98
CA PRO A 47 -5.00 -11.61 -14.91
C PRO A 47 -6.25 -10.78 -15.20
N LYS A 48 -7.44 -11.33 -14.87
CA LYS A 48 -8.74 -10.69 -15.17
C LYS A 48 -9.62 -10.44 -13.95
N ASN A 49 -9.35 -11.20 -12.88
CA ASN A 49 -10.12 -11.17 -11.65
C ASN A 49 -9.22 -10.73 -10.49
N HIS A 50 -9.74 -9.84 -9.66
CA HIS A 50 -9.09 -9.34 -8.48
C HIS A 50 -9.43 -10.19 -7.25
N TRP A 51 -8.46 -10.36 -6.36
CA TRP A 51 -8.59 -11.13 -5.13
C TRP A 51 -7.93 -10.35 -3.99
N SER A 52 -8.73 -9.89 -3.02
CA SER A 52 -8.30 -9.11 -1.86
C SER A 52 -8.99 -9.64 -0.60
N ILE A 53 -8.40 -10.68 -0.01
CA ILE A 53 -9.00 -11.38 1.12
C ILE A 53 -8.47 -10.97 2.49
N ASP A 54 -7.31 -10.31 2.54
CA ASP A 54 -6.61 -10.07 3.79
C ASP A 54 -6.29 -8.61 4.18
N PRO A 55 -6.45 -7.58 3.31
CA PRO A 55 -6.38 -6.20 3.79
C PRO A 55 -7.45 -5.88 4.83
N PHE A 56 -7.10 -5.14 5.88
CA PHE A 56 -7.95 -4.93 7.07
C PHE A 56 -9.00 -3.81 6.88
N GLY A 57 -9.95 -4.05 5.97
CA GLY A 57 -10.85 -3.05 5.43
C GLY A 57 -10.42 -2.64 4.03
N LEU A 58 -11.36 -2.13 3.23
CA LEU A 58 -11.22 -2.09 1.77
C LEU A 58 -11.58 -0.72 1.23
N SER A 59 -10.79 -0.26 0.26
CA SER A 59 -10.87 1.05 -0.35
C SER A 59 -11.46 0.98 -1.76
N PRO A 60 -12.44 1.82 -2.11
CA PRO A 60 -12.93 1.90 -3.49
C PRO A 60 -11.82 2.39 -4.45
N THR A 61 -10.74 2.97 -3.94
CA THR A 61 -9.59 3.38 -4.75
C THR A 61 -8.93 2.17 -5.44
N VAL A 62 -8.83 1.02 -4.77
CA VAL A 62 -8.20 -0.17 -5.34
C VAL A 62 -9.07 -0.75 -6.46
N SER A 63 -10.39 -0.87 -6.24
CA SER A 63 -11.31 -1.34 -7.29
C SER A 63 -11.31 -0.43 -8.52
N TYR A 64 -11.17 0.90 -8.33
CA TYR A 64 -11.00 1.84 -9.43
C TYR A 64 -9.72 1.57 -10.24
N PHE A 65 -8.59 1.33 -9.60
CA PHE A 65 -7.35 1.01 -10.29
C PHE A 65 -7.40 -0.35 -10.99
N MET A 66 -8.07 -1.34 -10.39
CA MET A 66 -8.32 -2.62 -11.05
C MET A 66 -9.16 -2.43 -12.32
N LYS A 67 -10.24 -1.62 -12.25
CA LYS A 67 -11.06 -1.27 -13.42
C LYS A 67 -10.24 -0.61 -14.53
N LEU A 68 -9.41 0.39 -14.19
CA LEU A 68 -8.51 1.06 -15.15
C LEU A 68 -7.45 0.11 -15.74
N SER A 69 -7.16 -0.98 -15.03
CA SER A 69 -6.23 -2.03 -15.45
C SER A 69 -6.94 -3.20 -16.16
N ASN A 70 -8.16 -2.97 -16.69
CA ASN A 70 -8.98 -3.93 -17.42
C ASN A 70 -9.45 -5.15 -16.63
N PHE A 71 -9.47 -5.08 -15.30
CA PHE A 71 -10.19 -6.05 -14.48
C PHE A 71 -11.68 -5.73 -14.52
N SER A 72 -12.49 -6.79 -14.48
CA SER A 72 -13.96 -6.65 -14.51
C SER A 72 -14.63 -7.09 -13.21
N ASN A 73 -13.94 -7.92 -12.42
CA ASN A 73 -14.49 -8.53 -11.22
C ASN A 73 -13.47 -8.59 -10.09
N GLY A 74 -13.95 -8.57 -8.85
CA GLY A 74 -13.12 -8.80 -7.67
C GLY A 74 -13.85 -9.52 -6.53
N VAL A 75 -13.09 -10.32 -5.78
CA VAL A 75 -13.54 -10.95 -4.54
C VAL A 75 -12.85 -10.28 -3.36
N LEU A 76 -13.66 -9.88 -2.38
CA LEU A 76 -13.25 -9.18 -1.17
C LEU A 76 -13.71 -9.95 0.07
N GLN A 77 -13.00 -9.80 1.19
CA GLN A 77 -13.35 -10.51 2.44
C GLN A 77 -13.54 -9.60 3.65
N ARG A 78 -12.52 -8.86 4.11
CA ARG A 78 -12.55 -8.21 5.44
C ARG A 78 -13.39 -6.91 5.48
N VAL A 79 -14.70 -7.11 5.40
CA VAL A 79 -15.75 -6.11 5.63
C VAL A 79 -16.32 -6.30 7.05
N HIS A 80 -16.69 -5.21 7.72
CA HIS A 80 -17.25 -5.24 9.08
C HIS A 80 -18.40 -6.27 9.20
N TYR A 81 -18.40 -7.09 10.27
CA TYR A 81 -19.36 -8.20 10.43
C TYR A 81 -20.84 -7.77 10.33
N SER A 82 -21.23 -6.65 10.93
CA SER A 82 -22.58 -6.09 10.80
C SER A 82 -22.95 -5.69 9.36
N VAL A 83 -21.99 -5.22 8.57
CA VAL A 83 -22.21 -4.88 7.14
C VAL A 83 -22.38 -6.16 6.33
N LYS A 84 -21.55 -7.20 6.56
CA LYS A 84 -21.76 -8.52 5.95
C LYS A 84 -23.17 -9.05 6.24
N LYS A 85 -23.62 -8.98 7.50
CA LYS A 85 -24.98 -9.39 7.89
C LYS A 85 -26.06 -8.58 7.14
N TYR A 86 -25.93 -7.24 7.13
CA TYR A 86 -26.88 -6.36 6.46
C TYR A 86 -27.02 -6.67 4.96
N LEU A 87 -25.90 -6.85 4.26
CA LEU A 87 -25.87 -7.18 2.83
C LEU A 87 -26.37 -8.60 2.57
N ALA A 88 -25.99 -9.57 3.41
CA ALA A 88 -26.41 -10.96 3.29
C ALA A 88 -27.94 -11.12 3.42
N GLU A 89 -28.57 -10.43 4.38
CA GLU A 89 -30.03 -10.43 4.55
C GLU A 89 -30.79 -9.91 3.32
N ARG A 90 -30.13 -9.10 2.48
CA ARG A 90 -30.70 -8.49 1.26
C ARG A 90 -30.22 -9.13 -0.03
N LYS A 91 -29.33 -10.13 0.05
CA LYS A 91 -28.62 -10.71 -1.11
C LYS A 91 -27.86 -9.66 -1.92
N GLU A 92 -27.23 -8.71 -1.22
CA GLU A 92 -26.45 -7.59 -1.79
C GLU A 92 -24.94 -7.76 -1.55
N LEU A 93 -24.48 -8.99 -1.29
CA LEU A 93 -23.05 -9.30 -1.19
C LEU A 93 -22.35 -9.28 -2.55
N GLU A 94 -23.12 -9.35 -3.64
CA GLU A 94 -22.65 -9.13 -5.01
C GLU A 94 -23.21 -7.78 -5.49
N PHE A 95 -22.34 -6.87 -5.91
CA PHE A 95 -22.73 -5.50 -6.30
C PHE A 95 -21.78 -4.89 -7.33
N MET A 96 -22.25 -3.85 -8.02
CA MET A 96 -21.41 -2.95 -8.80
C MET A 96 -20.84 -1.89 -7.87
N TRP A 97 -19.55 -2.00 -7.52
CA TRP A 97 -18.89 -1.03 -6.66
C TRP A 97 -18.48 0.20 -7.47
N ARG A 98 -19.18 1.31 -7.23
CA ARG A 98 -19.03 2.56 -7.97
C ARG A 98 -18.32 3.60 -7.11
N GLN A 99 -17.43 4.38 -7.73
CA GLN A 99 -16.77 5.50 -7.04
C GLN A 99 -17.81 6.54 -6.58
N LEU A 100 -17.56 7.22 -5.47
CA LEU A 100 -18.49 8.23 -4.94
C LEU A 100 -18.76 9.39 -5.90
N TRP A 101 -17.81 9.69 -6.79
CA TRP A 101 -17.95 10.68 -7.88
C TRP A 101 -18.37 10.06 -9.21
N GLY A 102 -18.51 8.73 -9.28
CA GLY A 102 -19.12 8.03 -10.39
C GLY A 102 -20.60 8.40 -10.42
N ASN A 103 -20.98 9.28 -11.33
CA ASN A 103 -22.33 9.83 -11.44
C ASN A 103 -23.35 8.74 -11.90
N ARG A 104 -24.34 9.12 -12.72
CA ARG A 104 -25.32 8.18 -13.29
C ARG A 104 -24.74 7.20 -14.32
N ASP A 105 -23.51 7.41 -14.80
CA ASP A 105 -22.86 6.47 -15.71
C ASP A 105 -22.19 5.29 -14.98
N ASN A 106 -21.98 4.19 -15.71
CA ASN A 106 -21.39 2.96 -15.21
C ASN A 106 -19.88 2.87 -15.47
N SER A 107 -19.23 3.99 -15.78
CA SER A 107 -17.82 3.99 -16.22
C SER A 107 -16.86 3.50 -15.13
N THR A 108 -17.22 3.71 -13.86
CA THR A 108 -16.43 3.30 -12.70
C THR A 108 -16.94 2.03 -12.03
N ASP A 109 -17.97 1.39 -12.58
CA ASP A 109 -18.56 0.19 -12.00
C ASP A 109 -17.59 -0.99 -12.06
N PHE A 110 -17.39 -1.61 -10.91
CA PHE A 110 -16.56 -2.79 -10.74
C PHE A 110 -17.35 -3.91 -10.04
N THR A 111 -17.57 -5.03 -10.73
CA THR A 111 -18.31 -6.16 -10.16
C THR A 111 -17.57 -6.71 -8.96
N THR A 112 -18.23 -6.75 -7.81
CA THR A 112 -17.61 -7.09 -6.54
C THR A 112 -18.41 -8.17 -5.84
N HIS A 113 -17.72 -9.19 -5.34
CA HIS A 113 -18.23 -10.19 -4.42
C HIS A 113 -17.61 -9.98 -3.04
N VAL A 114 -18.43 -9.76 -2.02
CA VAL A 114 -18.01 -9.80 -0.62
C VAL A 114 -18.33 -11.19 -0.06
N MET A 115 -17.29 -11.89 0.38
CA MET A 115 -17.44 -13.18 1.04
C MET A 115 -18.26 -13.01 2.35
N PRO A 116 -19.18 -13.93 2.68
CA PRO A 116 -20.24 -13.66 3.67
C PRO A 116 -19.81 -13.82 5.14
N PHE A 117 -18.72 -14.54 5.41
CA PHE A 117 -18.41 -15.04 6.75
C PHE A 117 -17.12 -14.44 7.32
N PHE A 118 -16.76 -14.88 8.54
CA PHE A 118 -15.74 -14.29 9.40
C PHE A 118 -14.31 -14.33 8.81
N SER A 119 -13.89 -15.48 8.28
CA SER A 119 -12.53 -15.71 7.75
C SER A 119 -12.57 -16.21 6.30
N TYR A 120 -11.43 -16.23 5.63
CA TYR A 120 -11.23 -16.90 4.34
C TYR A 120 -10.73 -18.34 4.48
N ASP A 121 -10.50 -18.81 5.71
CA ASP A 121 -10.16 -20.20 5.98
C ASP A 121 -11.28 -21.18 5.60
N ILE A 122 -10.96 -22.46 5.45
CA ILE A 122 -11.92 -23.51 5.09
C ILE A 122 -13.13 -23.58 6.05
N PRO A 123 -12.94 -23.52 7.39
CA PRO A 123 -14.06 -23.49 8.33
C PRO A 123 -15.07 -22.36 8.08
N HIS A 124 -14.65 -21.21 7.57
CA HIS A 124 -15.55 -20.08 7.33
C HIS A 124 -15.87 -19.84 5.86
N THR A 125 -15.59 -20.78 4.95
CA THR A 125 -15.92 -20.61 3.52
C THR A 125 -16.94 -21.60 2.98
N CYS A 126 -17.09 -22.79 3.58
CA CYS A 126 -18.02 -23.80 3.08
C CYS A 126 -19.50 -23.42 3.31
N GLY A 127 -19.80 -22.73 4.42
CA GLY A 127 -21.15 -22.43 4.87
C GLY A 127 -21.14 -21.76 6.24
N PRO A 128 -22.32 -21.49 6.82
CA PRO A 128 -22.42 -20.71 8.06
C PRO A 128 -21.97 -21.45 9.32
N ASP A 129 -21.86 -22.78 9.31
CA ASP A 129 -21.46 -23.56 10.49
C ASP A 129 -20.00 -24.02 10.41
N PRO A 130 -19.07 -23.32 11.08
CA PRO A 130 -17.65 -23.66 11.00
C PRO A 130 -17.30 -24.99 11.68
N LYS A 131 -18.15 -25.48 12.60
CA LYS A 131 -18.00 -26.82 13.18
C LYS A 131 -18.21 -27.92 12.15
N ILE A 132 -19.09 -27.69 11.16
CA ILE A 132 -19.29 -28.61 10.05
C ILE A 132 -18.19 -28.41 9.01
N CYS A 133 -17.96 -27.17 8.57
CA CYS A 133 -16.99 -26.87 7.52
C CYS A 133 -15.56 -27.30 7.84
N CYS A 134 -15.14 -27.19 9.11
CA CYS A 134 -13.81 -27.63 9.51
C CYS A 134 -13.58 -29.14 9.25
N GLN A 135 -14.64 -29.96 9.31
CA GLN A 135 -14.53 -31.39 9.01
C GLN A 135 -14.34 -31.70 7.52
N PHE A 136 -14.33 -30.69 6.66
CA PHE A 136 -14.02 -30.78 5.23
C PHE A 136 -12.71 -30.06 4.89
N ASP A 137 -11.93 -29.68 5.91
CA ASP A 137 -10.52 -29.36 5.78
C ASP A 137 -9.68 -30.63 5.97
N PHE A 138 -9.38 -31.34 4.88
CA PHE A 138 -8.67 -32.62 4.97
C PHE A 138 -7.16 -32.50 5.31
N ARG A 139 -6.60 -31.30 5.50
CA ARG A 139 -5.25 -31.16 6.10
C ARG A 139 -5.30 -31.50 7.59
N ARG A 140 -6.45 -31.27 8.23
CA ARG A 140 -6.68 -31.46 9.66
C ARG A 140 -7.04 -32.90 10.03
N THR A 141 -6.93 -33.86 9.09
CA THR A 141 -7.13 -35.29 9.39
C THR A 141 -5.99 -35.83 10.26
N ALA A 142 -6.32 -36.71 11.21
CA ALA A 142 -5.32 -37.43 12.00
C ALA A 142 -4.33 -38.18 11.09
N GLY A 143 -3.03 -38.10 11.39
CA GLY A 143 -1.98 -38.77 10.62
C GLY A 143 -1.33 -37.93 9.51
N SER A 144 -1.56 -36.62 9.45
CA SER A 144 -0.89 -35.68 8.54
C SER A 144 0.62 -35.48 8.79
N GLY A 145 1.20 -36.20 9.75
CA GLY A 145 2.63 -36.22 10.01
C GLY A 145 3.19 -34.93 10.64
N MET A 146 2.35 -33.95 10.99
CA MET A 146 2.77 -32.75 11.71
C MET A 146 2.35 -32.81 13.19
N ASP A 147 3.35 -32.95 14.06
CA ASP A 147 3.30 -32.84 15.53
C ASP A 147 3.09 -31.39 16.02
N TRP A 148 2.32 -30.59 15.27
CA TRP A 148 1.92 -29.25 15.68
C TRP A 148 0.49 -29.31 16.20
N SER A 149 0.36 -29.19 17.52
CA SER A 149 -0.85 -29.14 18.36
C SER A 149 -1.87 -28.02 18.01
N GLY A 150 -1.82 -27.44 16.80
CA GLY A 150 -2.59 -26.26 16.40
C GLY A 150 -3.52 -26.43 15.19
N MET A 151 -3.52 -27.58 14.51
CA MET A 151 -4.36 -27.82 13.32
C MET A 151 -5.61 -28.64 13.58
N ASP A 152 -5.92 -28.99 14.82
CA ASP A 152 -7.21 -29.62 15.13
C ASP A 152 -8.37 -28.66 14.84
N CYS A 153 -9.54 -29.23 14.55
CA CYS A 153 -10.76 -28.43 14.49
C CYS A 153 -11.11 -27.91 15.90
N PRO A 154 -11.12 -26.59 16.14
CA PRO A 154 -11.43 -26.03 17.47
C PRO A 154 -12.78 -26.48 18.03
N TRP A 155 -13.71 -26.84 17.14
CA TRP A 155 -15.04 -27.34 17.48
C TRP A 155 -15.09 -28.84 17.85
N LYS A 156 -13.92 -29.47 18.05
CA LYS A 156 -13.75 -30.85 18.55
C LYS A 156 -14.38 -31.94 17.69
N LEU A 157 -14.62 -31.64 16.41
CA LEU A 157 -15.04 -32.61 15.41
C LEU A 157 -13.99 -32.63 14.30
N PRO A 158 -13.10 -33.63 14.25
CA PRO A 158 -12.07 -33.69 13.24
C PRO A 158 -12.65 -34.09 11.87
N PRO A 159 -11.95 -33.77 10.77
CA PRO A 159 -12.26 -34.32 9.47
C PRO A 159 -12.07 -35.85 9.46
N VAL A 160 -12.88 -36.53 8.65
CA VAL A 160 -12.80 -37.97 8.43
C VAL A 160 -12.64 -38.22 6.94
N VAL A 161 -11.72 -39.12 6.58
CA VAL A 161 -11.51 -39.53 5.18
C VAL A 161 -12.81 -40.06 4.57
N ILE A 162 -13.09 -39.62 3.35
CA ILE A 162 -14.28 -39.98 2.61
C ILE A 162 -14.10 -41.39 2.03
N THR A 163 -15.03 -42.26 2.39
CA THR A 163 -15.11 -43.67 1.99
C THR A 163 -16.51 -43.94 1.45
N GLU A 164 -16.69 -45.07 0.77
CA GLU A 164 -18.01 -45.48 0.26
C GLU A 164 -19.06 -45.61 1.38
N ASN A 165 -18.63 -45.96 2.59
CA ASN A 165 -19.52 -46.14 3.75
C ASN A 165 -20.03 -44.82 4.33
N ASN A 166 -19.27 -43.72 4.21
CA ASN A 166 -19.64 -42.44 4.82
C ASN A 166 -20.00 -41.35 3.79
N VAL A 167 -19.67 -41.53 2.50
CA VAL A 167 -19.81 -40.47 1.48
C VAL A 167 -21.23 -39.89 1.42
N LYS A 168 -22.26 -40.71 1.60
CA LYS A 168 -23.66 -40.26 1.60
C LYS A 168 -23.94 -39.23 2.69
N GLU A 169 -23.59 -39.57 3.93
CA GLU A 169 -23.81 -38.69 5.09
C GLU A 169 -22.94 -37.43 4.99
N ARG A 170 -21.66 -37.61 4.64
CA ARG A 170 -20.70 -36.51 4.52
C ARG A 170 -21.06 -35.54 3.40
N ALA A 171 -21.50 -36.06 2.25
CA ALA A 171 -21.98 -35.23 1.15
C ALA A 171 -23.24 -34.46 1.53
N ALA A 172 -24.20 -35.08 2.24
CA ALA A 172 -25.41 -34.41 2.70
C ALA A 172 -25.08 -33.23 3.64
N LEU A 173 -24.15 -33.41 4.58
CA LEU A 173 -23.69 -32.35 5.48
C LEU A 173 -23.05 -31.17 4.73
N LEU A 174 -22.14 -31.44 3.80
CA LEU A 174 -21.48 -30.38 3.03
C LEU A 174 -22.46 -29.69 2.07
N TYR A 175 -23.34 -30.45 1.43
CA TYR A 175 -24.37 -29.92 0.54
C TYR A 175 -25.34 -28.99 1.29
N ASP A 176 -25.76 -29.34 2.50
CA ASP A 176 -26.56 -28.45 3.35
C ASP A 176 -25.85 -27.10 3.61
N GLN A 177 -24.55 -27.14 3.91
CA GLN A 177 -23.75 -25.91 4.10
C GLN A 177 -23.68 -25.07 2.82
N TYR A 178 -23.45 -25.69 1.66
CA TYR A 178 -23.46 -25.01 0.37
C TYR A 178 -24.81 -24.36 0.06
N ARG A 179 -25.93 -25.05 0.34
CA ARG A 179 -27.26 -24.49 0.16
C ARG A 179 -27.53 -23.31 1.08
N LYS A 180 -27.14 -23.42 2.35
CA LYS A 180 -27.28 -22.32 3.32
C LYS A 180 -26.48 -21.10 2.87
N LYS A 181 -25.25 -21.29 2.38
CA LYS A 181 -24.45 -20.21 1.78
C LYS A 181 -25.12 -19.63 0.54
N ALA A 182 -25.68 -20.48 -0.33
CA ALA A 182 -26.36 -20.05 -1.55
C ALA A 182 -27.54 -19.10 -1.28
N GLN A 183 -28.21 -19.23 -0.12
CA GLN A 183 -29.32 -18.34 0.24
C GLN A 183 -28.91 -16.88 0.42
N LEU A 184 -27.61 -16.60 0.55
CA LEU A 184 -27.08 -15.24 0.75
C LEU A 184 -26.81 -14.50 -0.57
N PHE A 185 -27.00 -15.15 -1.71
CA PHE A 185 -26.70 -14.62 -3.04
C PHE A 185 -27.93 -14.65 -3.95
N LYS A 186 -27.89 -13.86 -5.03
CA LYS A 186 -29.00 -13.76 -6.00
C LYS A 186 -29.04 -14.96 -6.95
N THR A 187 -27.88 -15.35 -7.47
CA THR A 187 -27.77 -16.42 -8.47
C THR A 187 -27.69 -17.80 -7.84
N ASN A 188 -27.81 -18.84 -8.66
CA ASN A 188 -27.59 -20.23 -8.26
C ASN A 188 -26.12 -20.68 -8.34
N VAL A 189 -25.17 -19.75 -8.38
CA VAL A 189 -23.73 -20.00 -8.48
C VAL A 189 -23.06 -19.60 -7.16
N VAL A 190 -22.37 -20.53 -6.51
CA VAL A 190 -21.75 -20.29 -5.21
C VAL A 190 -20.24 -20.47 -5.30
N LEU A 191 -19.49 -19.43 -4.93
CA LEU A 191 -18.04 -19.52 -4.74
C LEU A 191 -17.73 -20.12 -3.37
N VAL A 192 -16.94 -21.19 -3.31
CA VAL A 192 -16.45 -21.81 -2.06
C VAL A 192 -14.93 -21.86 -2.11
N PRO A 193 -14.24 -20.86 -1.53
CA PRO A 193 -12.79 -20.90 -1.42
C PRO A 193 -12.34 -22.07 -0.55
N LEU A 194 -11.36 -22.83 -1.02
CA LEU A 194 -10.77 -23.95 -0.31
C LEU A 194 -9.29 -23.64 -0.11
N GLY A 195 -8.94 -23.09 1.04
CA GLY A 195 -7.61 -22.60 1.34
C GLY A 195 -7.54 -21.90 2.68
N ASP A 196 -6.33 -21.50 3.06
CA ASP A 196 -5.96 -20.83 4.30
C ASP A 196 -4.52 -20.31 4.11
N ASP A 197 -3.92 -19.77 5.16
CA ASP A 197 -2.52 -19.31 5.15
C ASP A 197 -1.54 -20.43 4.79
N PHE A 198 -0.65 -20.15 3.82
CA PHE A 198 0.45 -21.04 3.38
C PHE A 198 0.05 -22.49 3.11
N ARG A 199 -1.17 -22.69 2.59
CA ARG A 199 -1.70 -24.00 2.23
C ARG A 199 -1.20 -24.49 0.87
N TYR A 200 -1.39 -25.78 0.64
CA TYR A 200 -1.01 -26.55 -0.54
C TYR A 200 0.52 -26.71 -0.69
N ASP A 201 1.19 -26.93 0.44
CA ASP A 201 2.66 -27.03 0.56
C ASP A 201 3.20 -28.47 0.52
N THR A 202 2.35 -29.48 0.75
CA THR A 202 2.75 -30.89 0.82
C THR A 202 1.93 -31.79 -0.11
N GLU A 203 2.55 -32.84 -0.64
CA GLU A 203 1.86 -33.82 -1.48
C GLU A 203 0.70 -34.51 -0.74
N PHE A 204 0.90 -34.83 0.55
CA PHE A 204 -0.13 -35.40 1.42
C PHE A 204 -1.40 -34.55 1.40
N GLU A 205 -1.26 -33.24 1.58
CA GLU A 205 -2.38 -32.32 1.55
C GLU A 205 -3.04 -32.24 0.18
N TRP A 206 -2.25 -32.06 -0.89
CA TRP A 206 -2.79 -32.01 -2.24
C TRP A 206 -3.64 -33.24 -2.54
N ASN A 207 -3.11 -34.42 -2.23
CA ASN A 207 -3.78 -35.70 -2.43
C ASN A 207 -5.02 -35.86 -1.54
N ASN A 208 -4.94 -35.50 -0.26
CA ASN A 208 -6.07 -35.64 0.65
C ASN A 208 -7.19 -34.66 0.36
N GLN A 209 -6.90 -33.39 0.09
CA GLN A 209 -7.93 -32.43 -0.30
C GLN A 209 -8.57 -32.89 -1.62
N TYR A 210 -7.77 -33.16 -2.65
CA TYR A 210 -8.29 -33.53 -3.97
C TYR A 210 -9.12 -34.83 -3.94
N SER A 211 -8.57 -35.92 -3.40
CA SER A 211 -9.22 -37.23 -3.46
C SER A 211 -10.53 -37.30 -2.67
N ASN A 212 -10.60 -36.63 -1.52
CA ASN A 212 -11.82 -36.58 -0.72
C ASN A 212 -12.91 -35.72 -1.37
N TYR A 213 -12.55 -34.53 -1.88
CA TYR A 213 -13.51 -33.67 -2.58
C TYR A 213 -14.02 -34.30 -3.88
N ILE A 214 -13.20 -35.01 -4.65
CA ILE A 214 -13.67 -35.70 -5.86
C ILE A 214 -14.71 -36.78 -5.52
N LYS A 215 -14.54 -37.53 -4.43
CA LYS A 215 -15.56 -38.50 -3.97
C LYS A 215 -16.85 -37.82 -3.58
N LEU A 216 -16.78 -36.70 -2.85
CA LEU A 216 -17.94 -35.90 -2.46
C LEU A 216 -18.67 -35.34 -3.68
N PHE A 217 -17.95 -34.71 -4.62
CA PHE A 217 -18.52 -34.14 -5.84
C PHE A 217 -19.17 -35.20 -6.71
N LYS A 218 -18.52 -36.36 -6.89
CA LYS A 218 -19.10 -37.50 -7.63
C LYS A 218 -20.44 -37.89 -7.01
N TYR A 219 -20.49 -38.14 -5.71
CA TYR A 219 -21.72 -38.53 -5.02
C TYR A 219 -22.81 -37.46 -5.14
N MET A 220 -22.48 -36.19 -4.85
CA MET A 220 -23.41 -35.06 -4.93
C MET A 220 -24.03 -34.92 -6.33
N ASN A 221 -23.21 -35.01 -7.38
CA ASN A 221 -23.65 -34.81 -8.76
C ASN A 221 -24.44 -36.02 -9.30
N GLU A 222 -24.33 -37.19 -8.68
CA GLU A 222 -25.15 -38.37 -8.99
C GLU A 222 -26.56 -38.29 -8.36
N GLN A 223 -26.77 -37.45 -7.34
CA GLN A 223 -28.08 -37.25 -6.72
C GLN A 223 -28.89 -36.20 -7.51
N ASN A 224 -29.63 -36.65 -8.53
CA ASN A 224 -30.45 -35.77 -9.38
C ASN A 224 -31.41 -34.89 -8.57
N GLU A 225 -31.98 -35.41 -7.48
CA GLU A 225 -32.91 -34.67 -6.63
C GLU A 225 -32.26 -33.54 -5.82
N TRP A 226 -30.92 -33.49 -5.74
CA TRP A 226 -30.18 -32.40 -5.08
C TRP A 226 -29.95 -31.21 -6.01
N ASN A 227 -30.17 -31.35 -7.33
CA ASN A 227 -30.00 -30.26 -8.31
C ASN A 227 -28.68 -29.49 -8.13
N VAL A 228 -27.58 -30.21 -7.91
CA VAL A 228 -26.26 -29.65 -7.61
C VAL A 228 -25.25 -30.06 -8.67
N ASN A 229 -24.35 -29.14 -9.01
CA ASN A 229 -23.17 -29.42 -9.80
C ASN A 229 -21.94 -28.87 -9.08
N ALA A 230 -21.34 -29.70 -8.24
CA ALA A 230 -20.14 -29.37 -7.49
C ALA A 230 -18.89 -29.81 -8.27
N ARG A 231 -17.93 -28.88 -8.43
CA ARG A 231 -16.65 -29.13 -9.10
C ARG A 231 -15.57 -28.16 -8.58
N PHE A 232 -14.31 -28.53 -8.76
CA PHE A 232 -13.23 -27.55 -8.69
C PHE A 232 -13.37 -26.55 -9.85
N GLY A 233 -13.11 -25.28 -9.57
CA GLY A 233 -13.22 -24.19 -10.52
C GLY A 233 -12.29 -23.04 -10.16
N THR A 234 -12.20 -22.09 -11.07
CA THR A 234 -11.43 -20.85 -10.93
C THR A 234 -12.34 -19.67 -10.59
N VAL A 235 -11.77 -18.51 -10.26
CA VAL A 235 -12.59 -17.30 -10.03
C VAL A 235 -13.18 -16.80 -11.35
N ASP A 236 -12.46 -17.01 -12.46
CA ASP A 236 -12.98 -16.79 -13.82
C ASP A 236 -14.22 -17.65 -14.11
N ASP A 237 -14.21 -18.94 -13.75
CA ASP A 237 -15.38 -19.81 -13.87
C ASP A 237 -16.58 -19.26 -13.10
N TYR A 238 -16.35 -18.82 -11.86
CA TYR A 238 -17.38 -18.31 -10.98
C TYR A 238 -18.04 -17.05 -11.56
N PHE A 239 -17.28 -16.01 -11.87
CA PHE A 239 -17.85 -14.77 -12.40
C PHE A 239 -18.48 -14.95 -13.77
N ARG A 240 -17.90 -15.79 -14.64
CA ARG A 240 -18.51 -16.11 -15.92
C ARG A 240 -19.91 -16.71 -15.73
N LEU A 241 -20.06 -17.69 -14.85
CA LEU A 241 -21.35 -18.31 -14.54
C LEU A 241 -22.33 -17.33 -13.89
N VAL A 242 -21.87 -16.47 -12.97
CA VAL A 242 -22.71 -15.42 -12.35
C VAL A 242 -23.27 -14.47 -13.42
N HIS A 243 -22.41 -13.98 -14.32
CA HIS A 243 -22.83 -13.08 -15.40
C HIS A 243 -23.78 -13.75 -16.39
N GLU A 244 -23.53 -15.02 -16.74
CA GLU A 244 -24.44 -15.83 -17.57
C GLU A 244 -25.83 -15.92 -16.92
N ARG A 245 -25.92 -16.21 -15.61
CA ARG A 245 -27.20 -16.29 -14.88
C ARG A 245 -27.93 -14.95 -14.79
N LEU A 246 -27.22 -13.88 -14.45
CA LEU A 246 -27.82 -12.54 -14.40
C LEU A 246 -28.40 -12.12 -15.76
N HIS A 247 -27.70 -12.48 -16.85
CA HIS A 247 -28.19 -12.23 -18.20
C HIS A 247 -29.41 -13.08 -18.55
N GLU A 248 -29.40 -14.39 -18.26
CA GLU A 248 -30.54 -15.30 -18.48
C GLU A 248 -31.80 -14.86 -17.73
N ASP A 249 -31.64 -14.42 -16.48
CA ASP A 249 -32.75 -13.99 -15.61
C ASP A 249 -33.16 -12.53 -15.85
N ASN A 250 -32.47 -11.80 -16.74
CA ASN A 250 -32.62 -10.36 -16.95
C ASN A 250 -32.54 -9.54 -15.63
N ASP A 251 -31.69 -9.99 -14.69
CA ASP A 251 -31.46 -9.34 -13.40
C ASP A 251 -30.15 -8.54 -13.43
N LYS A 252 -30.00 -7.64 -12.46
CA LYS A 252 -28.81 -6.79 -12.30
C LYS A 252 -28.35 -6.81 -10.85
N LEU A 253 -27.03 -6.69 -10.68
CA LEU A 253 -26.46 -6.45 -9.37
C LEU A 253 -26.82 -5.03 -8.89
N PRO A 254 -27.08 -4.85 -7.59
CA PRO A 254 -27.25 -3.52 -7.00
C PRO A 254 -25.98 -2.69 -7.16
N VAL A 255 -26.12 -1.37 -7.15
CA VAL A 255 -24.99 -0.44 -7.16
C VAL A 255 -24.71 0.00 -5.73
N LEU A 256 -23.44 -0.08 -5.31
CA LEU A 256 -22.98 0.36 -4.00
C LEU A 256 -21.81 1.33 -4.16
N SER A 257 -21.78 2.36 -3.32
CA SER A 257 -20.69 3.34 -3.24
C SER A 257 -20.30 3.59 -1.79
N GLY A 258 -19.05 3.96 -1.57
CA GLY A 258 -18.47 4.11 -0.24
C GLY A 258 -17.26 3.18 -0.06
N ASP A 259 -16.72 3.17 1.15
CA ASP A 259 -15.63 2.27 1.55
C ASP A 259 -16.10 1.24 2.57
N PHE A 260 -15.18 0.35 2.95
CA PHE A 260 -15.41 -0.64 4.01
C PHE A 260 -14.47 -0.42 5.20
N PHE A 261 -14.24 0.85 5.57
CA PHE A 261 -13.52 1.22 6.78
C PHE A 261 -14.46 1.78 7.85
N THR A 262 -14.18 1.60 9.15
CA THR A 262 -13.11 0.78 9.74
C THR A 262 -13.58 -0.67 9.94
N TYR A 263 -12.75 -1.63 9.55
CA TYR A 263 -13.02 -3.06 9.73
C TYR A 263 -13.10 -3.45 11.22
N ALA A 264 -14.09 -4.27 11.55
CA ALA A 264 -14.15 -5.02 12.80
C ALA A 264 -14.55 -6.47 12.48
N ASP A 265 -13.78 -7.41 13.02
CA ASP A 265 -13.99 -8.85 12.85
C ASP A 265 -15.05 -9.38 13.82
N ARG A 266 -15.12 -8.81 15.03
CA ARG A 266 -16.09 -9.15 16.08
C ARG A 266 -16.26 -8.02 17.10
N ASN A 267 -17.39 -8.03 17.81
CA ASN A 267 -17.66 -7.14 18.94
C ASN A 267 -17.33 -5.67 18.64
N ASP A 268 -16.52 -5.04 19.49
CA ASP A 268 -15.97 -3.69 19.41
C ASP A 268 -14.48 -3.68 18.99
N HIS A 269 -13.97 -4.77 18.42
CA HIS A 269 -12.57 -4.89 18.00
C HIS A 269 -12.34 -4.19 16.65
N TYR A 270 -12.34 -2.86 16.65
CA TYR A 270 -12.04 -2.08 15.45
C TYR A 270 -10.54 -2.10 15.15
N TRP A 271 -10.19 -2.45 13.92
CA TRP A 271 -8.80 -2.53 13.46
C TRP A 271 -8.33 -1.14 12.99
N SER A 272 -8.47 -0.10 13.83
CA SER A 272 -7.96 1.25 13.52
C SER A 272 -6.53 1.49 14.01
N GLY A 273 -6.02 0.64 14.90
CA GLY A 273 -4.67 0.80 15.47
C GLY A 273 -3.57 0.76 14.40
N TYR A 274 -3.70 -0.11 13.39
CA TYR A 274 -2.71 -0.27 12.34
C TYR A 274 -2.57 0.96 11.42
N TYR A 275 -3.53 1.89 11.46
CA TYR A 275 -3.42 3.19 10.80
C TYR A 275 -2.22 3.99 11.31
N THR A 276 -1.78 3.75 12.55
CA THR A 276 -0.67 4.50 13.18
C THR A 276 0.52 3.61 13.58
N SER A 277 0.33 2.30 13.76
CA SER A 277 1.42 1.37 14.15
C SER A 277 2.71 1.56 13.34
N ARG A 278 3.85 1.61 14.03
CA ARG A 278 5.19 1.79 13.42
C ARG A 278 5.26 3.03 12.50
N PRO A 279 4.97 4.24 13.00
CA PRO A 279 4.81 5.44 12.19
C PRO A 279 6.11 5.87 11.48
N PHE A 280 7.27 5.50 12.03
CA PHE A 280 8.56 5.69 11.37
C PHE A 280 8.60 5.02 9.99
N HIS A 281 8.20 3.74 9.90
CA HIS A 281 8.22 2.99 8.65
C HIS A 281 7.20 3.55 7.64
N LYS A 282 6.01 3.93 8.11
CA LYS A 282 4.99 4.61 7.29
C LYS A 282 5.51 5.92 6.69
N ARG A 283 6.23 6.72 7.49
CA ARG A 283 6.89 7.93 6.99
C ARG A 283 8.01 7.59 6.00
N PHE A 284 8.79 6.57 6.30
CA PHE A 284 9.91 6.17 5.46
C PHE A 284 9.42 5.70 4.08
N ASP A 285 8.32 4.95 4.00
CA ASP A 285 7.66 4.59 2.74
C ASP A 285 7.38 5.81 1.87
N ARG A 286 6.78 6.88 2.42
CA ARG A 286 6.50 8.11 1.65
C ARG A 286 7.77 8.80 1.15
N VAL A 287 8.83 8.79 1.95
CA VAL A 287 10.12 9.32 1.53
C VAL A 287 10.69 8.46 0.41
N LEU A 288 10.69 7.14 0.56
CA LEU A 288 11.19 6.21 -0.45
C LEU A 288 10.44 6.34 -1.79
N GLN A 289 9.11 6.43 -1.76
CA GLN A 289 8.30 6.65 -2.97
C GLN A 289 8.70 7.94 -3.70
N HIS A 290 8.99 9.02 -2.98
CA HIS A 290 9.48 10.26 -3.59
C HIS A 290 10.85 10.08 -4.26
N TYR A 291 11.77 9.35 -3.63
CA TYR A 291 13.09 9.07 -4.18
C TYR A 291 12.99 8.18 -5.42
N ILE A 292 12.22 7.10 -5.39
CA ILE A 292 12.04 6.20 -6.53
C ILE A 292 11.40 6.96 -7.69
N ARG A 293 10.29 7.69 -7.47
CA ARG A 293 9.66 8.51 -8.53
C ARG A 293 10.64 9.49 -9.16
N THR A 294 11.49 10.13 -8.35
CA THR A 294 12.50 11.07 -8.84
C THR A 294 13.59 10.36 -9.65
N ALA A 295 14.05 9.19 -9.18
CA ALA A 295 15.00 8.35 -9.89
C ALA A 295 14.45 7.89 -11.25
N GLU A 296 13.17 7.49 -11.32
CA GLU A 296 12.50 7.10 -12.56
C GLU A 296 12.49 8.23 -13.59
N ILE A 297 12.04 9.43 -13.19
CA ILE A 297 11.97 10.60 -14.07
C ILE A 297 13.36 10.94 -14.63
N LEU A 298 14.36 11.01 -13.74
CA LEU A 298 15.71 11.38 -14.14
C LEU A 298 16.37 10.31 -15.01
N TYR A 299 16.16 9.03 -14.71
CA TYR A 299 16.60 7.91 -15.53
C TYR A 299 16.01 8.00 -16.95
N SER A 300 14.70 8.27 -17.08
CA SER A 300 14.06 8.48 -18.38
C SER A 300 14.69 9.64 -19.16
N PHE A 301 14.99 10.77 -18.50
CA PHE A 301 15.67 11.90 -19.15
C PHE A 301 17.08 11.56 -19.62
N MET A 302 17.83 10.74 -18.89
CA MET A 302 19.14 10.26 -19.34
C MET A 302 19.01 9.45 -20.64
N GLY A 303 18.00 8.58 -20.73
CA GLY A 303 17.71 7.80 -21.93
C GLY A 303 17.46 8.69 -23.15
N ILE A 304 16.62 9.72 -23.00
CA ILE A 304 16.33 10.71 -24.07
C ILE A 304 17.60 11.45 -24.52
N LYS A 305 18.53 11.71 -23.59
CA LYS A 305 19.81 12.39 -23.87
C LYS A 305 20.91 11.45 -24.41
N GLY A 306 20.59 10.19 -24.71
CA GLY A 306 21.52 9.26 -25.34
C GLY A 306 22.55 8.66 -24.37
N PHE A 307 22.17 8.42 -23.11
CA PHE A 307 23.05 7.76 -22.15
C PHE A 307 23.47 6.35 -22.62
N LYS A 308 24.76 6.01 -22.47
CA LYS A 308 25.35 4.78 -23.00
C LYS A 308 24.67 3.52 -22.45
N GLU A 309 24.38 2.59 -23.36
CA GLU A 309 23.58 1.38 -23.12
C GLU A 309 24.07 0.53 -21.93
N ARG A 310 25.38 0.25 -21.82
CA ARG A 310 25.91 -0.58 -20.73
C ARG A 310 25.67 0.02 -19.34
N ASN A 311 25.83 1.33 -19.19
CA ASN A 311 25.57 2.01 -17.92
C ASN A 311 24.06 2.17 -17.67
N ALA A 312 23.27 2.35 -18.74
CA ALA A 312 21.82 2.44 -18.66
C ALA A 312 21.20 1.15 -18.11
N LEU A 313 21.68 -0.02 -18.54
CA LEU A 313 21.24 -1.33 -18.05
C LEU A 313 21.55 -1.53 -16.56
N ARG A 314 22.73 -1.12 -16.11
CA ARG A 314 23.12 -1.20 -14.69
C ARG A 314 22.18 -0.38 -13.81
N LEU A 315 21.95 0.89 -14.17
CA LEU A 315 21.05 1.78 -13.42
C LEU A 315 19.60 1.29 -13.46
N PHE A 316 19.17 0.70 -14.58
CA PHE A 316 17.85 0.07 -14.65
C PHE A 316 17.70 -1.09 -13.67
N GLY A 317 18.73 -1.93 -13.52
CA GLY A 317 18.74 -3.00 -12.53
C GLY A 317 18.57 -2.48 -11.09
N LEU A 318 19.29 -1.41 -10.73
CA LEU A 318 19.13 -0.75 -9.43
C LEU A 318 17.71 -0.21 -9.23
N LEU A 319 17.12 0.36 -10.29
CA LEU A 319 15.78 0.94 -10.25
C LEU A 319 14.69 -0.13 -10.06
N VAL A 320 14.80 -1.25 -10.78
CA VAL A 320 13.92 -2.42 -10.62
C VAL A 320 13.99 -2.95 -9.19
N GLU A 321 15.19 -3.11 -8.65
CA GLU A 321 15.36 -3.62 -7.29
C GLU A 321 14.78 -2.65 -6.24
N ALA A 322 15.04 -1.35 -6.39
CA ALA A 322 14.45 -0.34 -5.50
C ALA A 322 12.92 -0.35 -5.53
N ARG A 323 12.31 -0.45 -6.73
CA ARG A 323 10.86 -0.63 -6.88
C ARG A 323 10.36 -1.87 -6.17
N ARG A 324 10.99 -3.03 -6.38
CA ARG A 324 10.56 -4.30 -5.77
C ARG A 324 10.54 -4.23 -4.25
N TRP A 325 11.53 -3.59 -3.62
CA TRP A 325 11.54 -3.42 -2.16
C TRP A 325 10.45 -2.48 -1.65
N MET A 326 10.18 -1.37 -2.35
CA MET A 326 9.05 -0.49 -2.00
C MET A 326 7.70 -1.20 -2.23
N ASN A 327 7.55 -1.92 -3.34
CA ASN A 327 6.36 -2.66 -3.71
C ASN A 327 6.06 -3.78 -2.70
N LEU A 328 7.09 -4.51 -2.28
CA LEU A 328 6.97 -5.55 -1.25
C LEU A 328 6.48 -4.97 0.08
N PHE A 329 6.93 -3.77 0.45
CA PHE A 329 6.49 -3.10 1.67
C PHE A 329 5.00 -2.69 1.64
N GLN A 330 4.38 -2.59 0.46
CA GLN A 330 2.94 -2.30 0.37
C GLN A 330 2.08 -3.46 0.86
N HIS A 331 2.65 -4.65 1.11
CA HIS A 331 1.98 -5.82 1.69
C HIS A 331 1.14 -5.42 2.92
N HIS A 332 0.00 -6.08 3.13
CA HIS A 332 -0.93 -5.78 4.23
C HIS A 332 -0.38 -6.09 5.63
N ASP A 333 0.82 -6.68 5.76
CA ASP A 333 1.60 -6.72 7.01
C ASP A 333 2.90 -5.90 7.01
N GLY A 334 3.24 -5.29 5.87
CA GLY A 334 4.38 -4.39 5.74
C GLY A 334 4.04 -2.99 6.22
N ILE A 335 3.41 -2.19 5.36
CA ILE A 335 3.09 -0.78 5.63
C ILE A 335 2.13 -0.59 6.81
N THR A 336 1.28 -1.58 7.09
CA THR A 336 0.39 -1.60 8.26
C THR A 336 1.16 -1.69 9.57
N GLY A 337 2.36 -2.24 9.56
CA GLY A 337 3.19 -2.45 10.73
C GLY A 337 2.72 -3.58 11.64
N THR A 338 1.97 -4.55 11.10
CA THR A 338 1.43 -5.71 11.84
C THR A 338 2.36 -6.92 11.83
N SER A 339 3.45 -6.90 11.07
CA SER A 339 4.49 -7.92 11.13
C SER A 339 5.25 -7.92 12.46
N LYS A 340 5.90 -9.06 12.77
CA LYS A 340 6.84 -9.19 13.89
C LYS A 340 8.04 -8.24 13.75
N ASP A 341 8.74 -7.99 14.84
CA ASP A 341 9.84 -7.02 14.88
C ASP A 341 10.98 -7.38 13.92
N GLU A 342 11.38 -8.64 13.86
CA GLU A 342 12.42 -9.14 12.95
C GLU A 342 12.04 -8.98 11.47
N VAL A 343 10.76 -9.16 11.13
CA VAL A 343 10.23 -8.96 9.78
C VAL A 343 10.18 -7.47 9.43
N MET A 344 9.83 -6.62 10.41
CA MET A 344 9.85 -5.17 10.21
C MET A 344 11.26 -4.62 10.09
N ALA A 345 12.23 -5.17 10.80
CA ALA A 345 13.65 -4.85 10.62
C ALA A 345 14.13 -5.21 9.20
N ASP A 346 13.71 -6.36 8.67
CA ASP A 346 13.97 -6.77 7.30
C ASP A 346 13.36 -5.81 6.27
N TYR A 347 12.09 -5.42 6.43
CA TYR A 347 11.47 -4.39 5.61
C TYR A 347 12.23 -3.06 5.67
N GLY A 348 12.60 -2.61 6.87
CA GLY A 348 13.37 -1.40 7.08
C GLY A 348 14.72 -1.42 6.35
N GLN A 349 15.43 -2.55 6.42
CA GLN A 349 16.69 -2.74 5.71
C GLN A 349 16.51 -2.71 4.19
N LYS A 350 15.52 -3.42 3.66
CA LYS A 350 15.21 -3.42 2.22
C LYS A 350 14.83 -2.03 1.70
N MET A 351 14.00 -1.29 2.44
CA MET A 351 13.65 0.11 2.10
C MET A 351 14.86 1.03 2.14
N PHE A 352 15.77 0.85 3.10
CA PHE A 352 17.02 1.59 3.19
C PHE A 352 17.95 1.34 2.01
N GLU A 353 18.08 0.09 1.59
CA GLU A 353 18.82 -0.26 0.37
C GLU A 353 18.18 0.32 -0.89
N ALA A 354 16.86 0.27 -1.00
CA ALA A 354 16.12 0.87 -2.11
C ALA A 354 16.35 2.38 -2.20
N MET A 355 16.39 3.06 -1.06
CA MET A 355 16.69 4.49 -1.00
C MET A 355 18.11 4.78 -1.48
N LYS A 356 19.13 4.03 -1.01
CA LYS A 356 20.52 4.18 -1.48
C LYS A 356 20.67 3.96 -2.97
N LYS A 357 20.00 2.95 -3.52
CA LYS A 357 19.98 2.66 -4.97
C LYS A 357 19.34 3.81 -5.74
N SER A 358 18.24 4.36 -5.23
CA SER A 358 17.57 5.53 -5.81
C SER A 358 18.47 6.77 -5.76
N GLU A 359 19.17 7.00 -4.66
CA GLU A 359 20.15 8.09 -4.51
C GLU A 359 21.27 7.99 -5.54
N GLU A 360 21.84 6.80 -5.75
CA GLU A 360 22.87 6.57 -6.77
C GLU A 360 22.38 6.90 -8.18
N ILE A 361 21.14 6.50 -8.51
CA ILE A 361 20.53 6.81 -9.81
C ILE A 361 20.35 8.32 -9.95
N ILE A 362 19.79 8.99 -8.94
CA ILE A 362 19.54 10.43 -8.94
C ILE A 362 20.84 11.21 -9.12
N THR A 363 21.89 10.86 -8.38
CA THR A 363 23.18 11.57 -8.46
C THR A 363 23.87 11.33 -9.80
N THR A 364 23.88 10.10 -10.28
CA THR A 364 24.44 9.75 -11.61
C THR A 364 23.68 10.47 -12.72
N ALA A 365 22.36 10.53 -12.63
CA ALA A 365 21.51 11.21 -13.60
C ALA A 365 21.73 12.73 -13.57
N ALA A 366 21.80 13.33 -12.39
CA ALA A 366 22.05 14.75 -12.25
C ALA A 366 23.42 15.15 -12.83
N ASP A 367 24.49 14.38 -12.58
CA ASP A 367 25.82 14.65 -13.15
C ASP A 367 25.79 14.58 -14.69
N PHE A 368 25.19 13.51 -15.23
CA PHE A 368 25.08 13.33 -16.68
C PHE A 368 24.26 14.44 -17.34
N LEU A 369 23.09 14.77 -16.79
CA LEU A 369 22.18 15.77 -17.36
C LEU A 369 22.73 17.19 -17.27
N LEU A 370 23.52 17.51 -16.22
CA LEU A 370 24.06 18.86 -16.02
C LEU A 370 25.45 19.06 -16.64
N ARG A 371 26.30 18.02 -16.69
CA ARG A 371 27.72 18.14 -17.07
C ARG A 371 28.12 17.25 -18.24
N GLN A 372 27.24 16.38 -18.74
CA GLN A 372 27.55 15.33 -19.72
C GLN A 372 28.70 14.40 -19.31
N LYS A 373 28.98 14.33 -17.99
CA LYS A 373 29.98 13.44 -17.40
C LYS A 373 29.28 12.31 -16.67
N THR A 374 29.98 11.19 -16.53
CA THR A 374 29.56 10.04 -15.72
C THR A 374 30.57 9.79 -14.59
N SER A 375 31.24 10.86 -14.14
CA SER A 375 32.27 10.76 -13.11
C SER A 375 31.62 10.52 -11.76
N GLN A 376 32.18 9.61 -10.95
CA GLN A 376 31.77 9.39 -9.56
C GLN A 376 32.11 10.59 -8.62
N ASP A 377 32.66 11.68 -9.15
CA ASP A 377 33.20 12.80 -8.36
C ASP A 377 32.15 13.81 -7.86
N LEU A 378 30.84 13.51 -7.90
CA LEU A 378 29.79 14.39 -7.37
C LEU A 378 28.82 13.77 -6.37
N SER A 379 28.85 14.40 -5.19
CA SER A 379 27.76 14.72 -4.25
C SER A 379 26.88 13.60 -3.72
N THR A 380 27.11 13.25 -2.45
CA THR A 380 26.12 12.58 -1.60
C THR A 380 24.93 13.50 -1.28
N PRO A 381 23.72 12.93 -1.11
CA PRO A 381 22.51 13.67 -0.78
C PRO A 381 22.66 14.60 0.44
N SER A 382 21.91 15.70 0.47
CA SER A 382 21.94 16.68 1.57
C SER A 382 21.36 16.16 2.89
N LYS A 383 20.57 15.09 2.83
CA LYS A 383 20.07 14.33 3.98
C LYS A 383 20.47 12.89 3.77
N SER A 384 21.19 12.31 4.73
CA SER A 384 21.52 10.90 4.71
C SER A 384 20.95 10.21 5.95
N LEU A 385 20.36 9.04 5.72
CA LEU A 385 20.06 8.10 6.79
C LEU A 385 21.34 7.32 7.10
N ARG A 386 21.70 7.19 8.39
CA ARG A 386 22.86 6.38 8.81
C ARG A 386 22.50 4.90 8.79
N THR A 387 21.31 4.58 9.27
CA THR A 387 20.74 3.23 9.36
C THR A 387 19.26 3.26 9.00
N SER A 388 18.67 2.08 8.81
CA SER A 388 17.23 1.88 8.58
C SER A 388 16.33 2.41 9.69
N GLU A 389 16.87 2.69 10.88
CA GLU A 389 16.11 3.15 12.06
C GLU A 389 16.46 4.58 12.49
N SER A 390 17.38 5.23 11.77
CA SER A 390 17.83 6.58 12.13
C SER A 390 16.92 7.67 11.55
N LEU A 391 16.88 8.85 12.18
CA LEU A 391 16.35 10.03 11.51
C LEU A 391 17.38 10.56 10.48
N PRO A 392 16.93 11.16 9.36
CA PRO A 392 17.84 11.72 8.36
C PRO A 392 18.65 12.86 8.96
N ILE A 393 19.97 12.80 8.77
CA ILE A 393 20.90 13.84 9.24
C ILE A 393 21.12 14.84 8.11
N LYS A 394 20.88 16.13 8.41
CA LYS A 394 21.19 17.22 7.48
C LYS A 394 22.71 17.37 7.38
N ARG A 395 23.24 17.29 6.16
CA ARG A 395 24.66 17.53 5.87
C ARG A 395 24.97 19.01 6.02
N ILE A 396 26.15 19.31 6.56
CA ILE A 396 26.65 20.68 6.71
C ILE A 396 27.14 21.18 5.34
N VAL A 397 26.60 22.30 4.91
CA VAL A 397 26.99 23.01 3.68
C VAL A 397 28.00 24.09 4.05
N VAL A 398 29.18 24.03 3.44
CA VAL A 398 30.29 24.97 3.70
C VAL A 398 30.45 25.96 2.55
N HIS A 399 31.27 27.00 2.72
CA HIS A 399 31.61 27.91 1.63
C HIS A 399 32.19 27.16 0.43
N ARG A 400 31.87 27.65 -0.78
CA ARG A 400 32.20 27.03 -2.08
C ARG A 400 31.45 25.73 -2.38
N SER A 401 30.49 25.33 -1.54
CA SER A 401 29.58 24.24 -1.88
C SER A 401 28.59 24.65 -2.96
N GLU A 402 28.21 23.67 -3.76
CA GLU A 402 27.12 23.78 -4.73
C GLU A 402 25.94 22.93 -4.24
N VAL A 403 24.75 23.49 -4.23
CA VAL A 403 23.52 22.74 -3.96
C VAL A 403 22.66 22.75 -5.20
N ILE A 404 22.26 21.55 -5.63
CA ILE A 404 21.39 21.35 -6.78
C ILE A 404 20.05 20.87 -6.25
N LEU A 405 18.99 21.54 -6.66
CA LEU A 405 17.61 21.16 -6.38
C LEU A 405 16.96 20.68 -7.67
N PHE A 406 16.10 19.68 -7.57
CA PHE A 406 15.31 19.18 -8.70
C PHE A 406 13.82 19.22 -8.35
N ASN A 407 13.01 19.77 -9.24
CA ASN A 407 11.56 19.75 -9.11
C ASN A 407 10.98 18.59 -9.92
N SER A 408 10.53 17.53 -9.25
CA SER A 408 9.92 16.35 -9.91
C SER A 408 8.43 16.53 -10.26
N LEU A 409 7.88 17.72 -10.08
CA LEU A 409 6.49 18.05 -10.39
C LEU A 409 6.36 18.75 -11.75
N GLY A 410 5.19 18.60 -12.37
CA GLY A 410 4.84 19.23 -13.65
C GLY A 410 4.45 20.71 -13.54
N ASN A 411 4.62 21.34 -12.38
CA ASN A 411 4.26 22.73 -12.12
C ASN A 411 5.42 23.49 -11.45
N LEU A 412 5.42 24.82 -11.62
CA LEU A 412 6.37 25.72 -10.97
C LEU A 412 6.27 25.56 -9.44
N ARG A 413 7.41 25.50 -8.77
CA ARG A 413 7.50 25.39 -7.31
C ARG A 413 8.29 26.54 -6.72
N MET A 414 7.67 27.22 -5.76
CA MET A 414 8.34 28.19 -4.89
C MET A 414 8.32 27.62 -3.47
N GLU A 415 9.50 27.37 -2.90
CA GLU A 415 9.62 26.69 -1.61
C GLU A 415 10.82 27.20 -0.81
N THR A 416 10.67 27.24 0.51
CA THR A 416 11.75 27.58 1.43
C THR A 416 12.60 26.34 1.70
N ILE A 417 13.90 26.45 1.41
CA ILE A 417 14.87 25.37 1.55
C ILE A 417 15.82 25.72 2.68
N CYS A 418 15.91 24.85 3.69
CA CYS A 418 16.76 25.06 4.85
C CYS A 418 17.89 24.03 4.93
N VAL A 419 19.12 24.50 5.10
CA VAL A 419 20.33 23.69 5.23
C VAL A 419 21.14 24.11 6.46
N HIS A 420 21.94 23.21 7.00
CA HIS A 420 22.87 23.55 8.08
C HIS A 420 24.17 24.11 7.48
N VAL A 421 24.67 25.22 8.02
CA VAL A 421 25.93 25.85 7.62
C VAL A 421 26.80 26.10 8.86
N ASN A 422 28.12 26.23 8.67
CA ASN A 422 29.07 26.42 9.77
C ASN A 422 29.56 27.88 9.92
N ALA A 423 28.99 28.82 9.17
CA ALA A 423 29.41 30.23 9.21
C ALA A 423 28.23 31.20 9.04
N LEU A 424 28.18 32.21 9.91
CA LEU A 424 27.08 33.18 9.92
C LEU A 424 27.12 34.14 8.72
N ASN A 425 28.29 34.32 8.10
CA ASN A 425 28.48 35.11 6.87
C ASN A 425 28.27 34.31 5.58
N THR A 426 27.77 33.06 5.65
CA THR A 426 27.39 32.30 4.46
C THR A 426 26.18 32.94 3.77
N VAL A 427 26.29 33.20 2.47
CA VAL A 427 25.20 33.68 1.61
C VAL A 427 24.94 32.71 0.46
N VAL A 428 23.66 32.59 0.08
CA VAL A 428 23.21 31.79 -1.07
C VAL A 428 22.97 32.72 -2.26
N VAL A 429 23.53 32.34 -3.41
CA VAL A 429 23.30 33.01 -4.70
C VAL A 429 22.89 31.99 -5.76
N LEU A 430 22.18 32.45 -6.79
CA LEU A 430 21.89 31.64 -7.96
C LEU A 430 23.17 31.36 -8.74
N ALA A 431 23.37 30.12 -9.20
CA ALA A 431 24.57 29.79 -9.97
C ALA A 431 24.55 30.41 -11.38
N SER A 432 23.36 30.59 -11.97
CA SER A 432 23.17 31.27 -13.26
C SER A 432 23.43 32.77 -13.18
N GLU A 433 23.16 33.37 -12.01
CA GLU A 433 23.34 34.80 -11.74
C GLU A 433 24.11 35.00 -10.43
N PRO A 434 25.44 34.83 -10.43
CA PRO A 434 26.24 34.79 -9.20
C PRO A 434 26.27 36.10 -8.39
N ASN A 435 25.77 37.20 -8.97
CA ASN A 435 25.63 38.50 -8.34
C ASN A 435 24.24 38.71 -7.72
N THR A 436 23.28 37.85 -8.04
CA THR A 436 21.91 37.92 -7.53
C THR A 436 21.80 37.06 -6.27
N THR A 437 21.62 37.73 -5.12
CA THR A 437 21.30 37.03 -3.86
C THR A 437 19.83 36.64 -3.85
N VAL A 438 19.53 35.45 -3.33
CA VAL A 438 18.15 35.03 -3.09
C VAL A 438 17.69 35.48 -1.70
N LEU A 439 16.38 35.65 -1.54
CA LEU A 439 15.78 35.93 -0.24
C LEU A 439 16.12 34.80 0.73
N GLN A 440 16.78 35.13 1.83
CA GLN A 440 17.32 34.15 2.75
C GLN A 440 17.31 34.63 4.21
N GLN A 441 17.33 33.69 5.13
CA GLN A 441 17.34 33.91 6.57
C GLN A 441 18.30 32.91 7.21
N ILE A 442 19.14 33.37 8.14
CA ILE A 442 19.95 32.49 8.98
C ILE A 442 19.56 32.63 10.44
N GLY A 443 19.53 31.51 11.16
CA GLY A 443 19.27 31.47 12.59
C GLY A 443 20.06 30.39 13.31
N PRO A 444 20.03 30.39 14.65
CA PRO A 444 20.61 29.32 15.46
C PRO A 444 19.86 28.00 15.25
N ILE A 445 20.56 26.87 15.40
CA ILE A 445 19.93 25.55 15.49
C ILE A 445 19.56 25.30 16.94
N LEU A 446 18.29 24.95 17.16
CA LEU A 446 17.75 24.59 18.47
C LEU A 446 17.53 23.09 18.52
N GLU A 447 18.18 22.42 19.45
CA GLU A 447 18.02 20.99 19.70
C GLU A 447 17.39 20.78 21.07
N PHE A 448 16.46 19.82 21.16
CA PHE A 448 15.86 19.43 22.43
C PHE A 448 16.57 18.16 22.95
N VAL A 449 17.48 18.34 23.90
CA VAL A 449 18.34 17.27 24.43
C VAL A 449 18.18 17.21 25.95
N HIS A 450 17.95 16.02 26.51
CA HIS A 450 17.75 15.82 27.96
C HIS A 450 16.70 16.78 28.58
N ASN A 451 15.56 16.94 27.91
CA ASN A 451 14.47 17.86 28.30
C ASN A 451 14.85 19.35 28.38
N LYS A 452 15.90 19.77 27.67
CA LYS A 452 16.33 21.17 27.60
C LYS A 452 16.58 21.59 26.15
N TRP A 453 16.27 22.85 25.85
CA TRP A 453 16.65 23.47 24.60
C TRP A 453 18.12 23.87 24.66
N VAL A 454 18.90 23.35 23.73
CA VAL A 454 20.33 23.64 23.55
C VAL A 454 20.50 24.31 22.20
N ILE A 455 21.30 25.37 22.16
CA ILE A 455 21.69 26.04 20.92
C ILE A 455 22.99 25.41 20.43
N ASP A 456 23.04 24.97 19.18
CA ASP A 456 24.29 24.55 18.57
C ASP A 456 25.24 25.76 18.44
N SER A 457 26.44 25.66 19.02
CA SER A 457 27.43 26.75 19.04
C SER A 457 28.27 26.85 17.77
N LYS A 458 28.18 25.85 16.88
CA LYS A 458 29.02 25.70 15.68
C LYS A 458 28.22 25.76 14.38
N LEU A 459 26.93 25.48 14.43
CA LEU A 459 26.07 25.36 13.27
C LEU A 459 24.91 26.35 13.30
N TYR A 460 24.47 26.72 12.10
CA TYR A 460 23.35 27.63 11.86
C TYR A 460 22.41 27.01 10.83
N GLU A 461 21.12 27.30 10.94
CA GLU A 461 20.15 26.96 9.91
C GLU A 461 20.01 28.14 8.94
N LEU A 462 20.39 27.93 7.68
CA LEU A 462 20.24 28.89 6.59
C LEU A 462 19.09 28.44 5.69
N CYS A 463 18.02 29.23 5.68
CA CYS A 463 16.84 29.03 4.84
C CYS A 463 16.84 30.04 3.68
N PHE A 464 16.48 29.61 2.47
CA PHE A 464 16.34 30.50 1.32
C PHE A 464 15.14 30.11 0.46
N VAL A 465 14.53 31.09 -0.22
CA VAL A 465 13.41 30.84 -1.13
C VAL A 465 13.96 30.41 -2.49
N SER A 466 13.54 29.24 -2.94
CA SER A 466 13.90 28.69 -4.25
C SER A 466 12.67 28.66 -5.16
N THR A 467 12.80 29.22 -6.36
CA THR A 467 11.80 29.10 -7.43
C THR A 467 12.34 28.17 -8.50
N ILE A 468 11.69 27.03 -8.71
CA ILE A 468 12.17 25.96 -9.59
C ILE A 468 11.08 25.65 -10.65
N PRO A 469 11.38 25.79 -11.95
CA PRO A 469 10.46 25.40 -13.03
C PRO A 469 10.02 23.92 -12.97
N PRO A 470 8.95 23.55 -13.70
CA PRO A 470 8.54 22.15 -13.84
C PRO A 470 9.67 21.26 -14.36
N LEU A 471 9.84 20.08 -13.76
CA LEU A 471 10.76 19.02 -14.23
C LEU A 471 12.20 19.50 -14.49
N SER A 472 12.69 20.47 -13.70
CA SER A 472 13.98 21.12 -13.95
C SER A 472 14.89 21.13 -12.73
N PHE A 473 16.19 21.35 -13.00
CA PHE A 473 17.21 21.60 -11.98
C PHE A 473 17.37 23.09 -11.70
N GLN A 474 17.68 23.43 -10.46
CA GLN A 474 18.12 24.76 -10.05
C GLN A 474 19.38 24.64 -9.20
N LYS A 475 20.42 25.39 -9.56
CA LYS A 475 21.73 25.35 -8.89
C LYS A 475 21.97 26.61 -8.07
N TYR A 476 22.45 26.42 -6.85
CA TYR A 476 22.79 27.45 -5.88
C TYR A 476 24.24 27.34 -5.43
N LEU A 477 24.89 28.48 -5.19
CA LEU A 477 26.25 28.56 -4.69
C LEU A 477 26.27 29.18 -3.29
N PHE A 478 27.03 28.57 -2.39
CA PHE A 478 27.21 29.05 -1.02
C PHE A 478 28.55 29.78 -0.93
N LYS A 479 28.53 31.08 -0.64
CA LYS A 479 29.72 31.94 -0.62
C LYS A 479 29.84 32.66 0.71
N SER A 480 31.04 33.12 1.04
CA SER A 480 31.22 34.13 2.08
C SER A 480 30.80 35.48 1.52
N GLY A 481 29.98 36.25 2.24
CA GLY A 481 29.53 37.54 1.75
C GLY A 481 28.82 38.39 2.79
N VAL A 482 28.58 39.65 2.44
CA VAL A 482 27.83 40.59 3.27
C VAL A 482 26.34 40.47 2.94
N PRO A 483 25.46 40.31 3.95
CA PRO A 483 24.05 40.06 3.77
C PRO A 483 23.26 41.30 3.32
N HIS A 484 23.22 41.62 2.02
CA HIS A 484 22.35 42.70 1.54
C HIS A 484 20.86 42.31 1.59
N ASN A 485 20.52 41.03 1.39
CA ASN A 485 19.14 40.49 1.42
C ASN A 485 19.02 39.26 2.36
N LYS A 486 19.60 39.34 3.56
CA LYS A 486 19.58 38.22 4.51
C LYS A 486 19.17 38.68 5.91
N ALA A 487 18.10 38.08 6.43
CA ALA A 487 17.70 38.25 7.81
C ALA A 487 18.60 37.38 8.72
N VAL A 488 19.07 37.94 9.83
CA VAL A 488 19.86 37.21 10.84
C VAL A 488 19.05 37.20 12.13
N ILE A 489 18.57 36.02 12.54
CA ILE A 489 17.93 35.85 13.83
C ILE A 489 19.01 35.75 14.89
N ARG A 490 18.98 36.68 15.85
CA ARG A 490 19.85 36.68 17.03
C ARG A 490 18.97 36.44 18.26
N LEU A 491 19.41 35.55 19.15
CA LEU A 491 18.78 35.40 20.46
C LEU A 491 19.39 36.42 21.42
N SER A 492 18.55 37.20 22.10
CA SER A 492 18.98 38.26 23.01
C SER A 492 19.37 37.77 24.40
N SER A 493 19.17 36.48 24.72
CA SER A 493 19.60 35.88 25.98
C SER A 493 20.12 34.44 25.78
N THR A 494 21.21 34.11 26.46
CA THR A 494 21.81 32.76 26.54
C THR A 494 21.14 31.87 27.59
N GLU A 495 20.15 32.40 28.31
CA GLU A 495 19.43 31.69 29.38
C GLU A 495 18.05 31.22 28.91
N LEU A 496 18.02 30.19 28.07
CA LEU A 496 16.86 29.30 28.01
C LEU A 496 16.84 28.42 29.27
N GLN A 497 16.69 29.04 30.45
CA GLN A 497 16.34 28.28 31.65
C GLN A 497 14.88 27.82 31.51
N SER A 498 14.68 26.51 31.57
CA SER A 498 13.36 25.87 31.61
C SER A 498 12.61 26.28 32.87
N ARG A 499 11.94 27.45 32.85
CA ARG A 499 10.79 27.67 33.71
C ARG A 499 9.57 27.55 32.82
N LEU A 500 8.78 26.51 33.09
CA LEU A 500 7.43 26.24 32.59
C LEU A 500 6.88 27.36 31.69
N TYR A 501 7.19 27.29 30.40
CA TYR A 501 6.39 28.04 29.43
C TYR A 501 5.18 27.19 29.14
N LEU A 502 4.03 27.63 29.63
CA LEU A 502 2.74 27.22 29.09
C LEU A 502 2.77 27.66 27.62
N ILE A 503 2.85 26.70 26.70
CA ILE A 503 2.65 26.97 25.27
C ILE A 503 1.16 27.32 25.11
N LEU A 504 0.84 28.60 25.20
CA LEU A 504 -0.41 29.12 24.69
C LEU A 504 -0.30 29.12 23.17
N CYS A 505 -1.02 28.19 22.54
CA CYS A 505 -1.21 28.16 21.10
C CYS A 505 -2.09 29.36 20.73
N LEU A 506 -1.46 30.49 20.37
CA LEU A 506 -2.17 31.65 19.81
C LEU A 506 -2.41 31.44 18.31
N SER A 507 -3.49 30.68 18.06
CA SER A 507 -4.60 30.96 17.13
C SER A 507 -4.35 31.75 15.83
N LEU A 508 -4.79 31.14 14.73
CA LEU A 508 -5.55 31.83 13.68
C LEU A 508 -6.49 32.88 14.31
N TYR A 509 -6.29 34.16 14.01
CA TYR A 509 -7.34 35.17 14.09
C TYR A 509 -7.42 35.89 12.76
N LEU A 510 -8.52 35.60 12.05
CA LEU A 510 -9.07 36.43 10.99
C LEU A 510 -9.48 37.77 11.60
N ILE A 511 -8.94 38.86 11.05
CA ILE A 511 -9.36 40.22 11.36
C ILE A 511 -10.71 40.44 10.66
N PHE A 512 -11.79 40.53 11.42
CA PHE A 512 -12.98 41.28 10.98
C PHE A 512 -12.98 42.63 11.67
N ASN A 513 -13.09 43.68 10.84
CA ASN A 513 -13.12 45.06 11.28
C ASN A 513 -14.31 45.33 12.21
N LYS A 514 -14.00 46.07 13.28
CA LYS A 514 -14.91 46.72 14.22
C LYS A 514 -15.92 47.58 13.46
N MET A 515 -17.21 47.40 13.74
CA MET A 515 -18.20 48.49 13.70
C MET A 515 -18.77 48.67 15.11
N GLN A 516 -18.91 49.93 15.49
CA GLN A 516 -19.07 50.45 16.85
C GLN A 516 -20.56 50.51 17.25
N SER A 517 -20.80 50.35 18.57
CA SER A 517 -21.91 50.87 19.39
C SER A 517 -23.36 50.52 19.02
N TYR A 518 -24.12 49.94 19.95
CA TYR A 518 -24.89 50.71 20.95
C TYR A 518 -25.42 49.78 22.07
N SER A 519 -25.78 50.43 23.16
CA SER A 519 -26.11 49.96 24.50
C SER A 519 -27.54 49.42 24.67
N GLU A 520 -27.66 48.59 25.70
CA GLU A 520 -28.73 48.59 26.73
C GLU A 520 -30.13 47.97 26.49
N ASN A 521 -30.47 47.17 27.52
CA ASN A 521 -31.76 46.96 28.20
C ASN A 521 -32.65 45.75 27.85
N GLN A 522 -32.82 44.94 28.92
CA GLN A 522 -34.05 44.27 29.42
C GLN A 522 -34.74 43.30 28.45
N ILE A 523 -35.04 42.03 28.77
CA ILE A 523 -35.47 41.34 30.01
C ILE A 523 -34.85 39.93 30.02
#